data_AF-A0A822AES4-F1
#
_entry.id   AF-A0A822AES4-F1
#
_cell.length_a   1.000
_cell.length_b   1.000
_cell.length_c   1.000
_cell.angle_alpha   90.00
_cell.angle_beta   90.00
_cell.angle_gamma   90.00
#
_symmetry.space_group_name_H-M   'P 1'
#
loop_
_entity.id
_entity.type
_entity.pdbx_description
1 polymer ?
#
loop_
_entity_poly.entity_id
_entity_poly.type
_entity_poly.pdbx_seq_one_letter_code
_entity_poly.pdbx_strand_id
1 'polypeptide(L)'
;LLLLLLQSSLDEPFSSLNDLAVHHVSYNELEKQYVELSDWCAKISDVIKKISSNTLTCYLRQKYYEDLYEQGLMRLRMFKQYSNKLIQRFPDLHIVITNKIEIIYKIWNELEARFIGYLDEDFDQIIHDLHDELRLFEEWINTIEEQLERFNSIRNEKISPEDIQDLM
;
A
#
# COMPACT_ATOMS: atom_id res chain seq x y z
N LEU A 1 -0.78 5.39 -20.29
CA LEU A 1 -2.25 5.15 -20.27
C LEU A 1 -2.83 5.22 -18.84
N LEU A 2 -2.23 4.55 -17.85
CA LEU A 2 -2.59 4.67 -16.42
C LEU A 2 -2.51 6.12 -15.87
N LEU A 3 -1.46 6.87 -16.21
CA LEU A 3 -1.30 8.29 -15.80
C LEU A 3 -2.41 9.22 -16.33
N LEU A 4 -2.93 8.99 -17.53
CA LEU A 4 -4.00 9.80 -18.13
C LEU A 4 -5.39 9.44 -17.57
N LEU A 5 -5.61 8.18 -17.17
CA LEU A 5 -6.86 7.73 -16.54
C LEU A 5 -6.96 8.17 -15.07
N LEU A 6 -5.83 8.37 -14.38
CA LEU A 6 -5.80 8.79 -12.98
C LEU A 6 -5.92 10.30 -12.79
N GLN A 7 -5.41 11.10 -13.73
CA GLN A 7 -5.60 12.56 -13.73
C GLN A 7 -7.08 12.93 -13.86
N SER A 8 -7.85 12.21 -14.68
CA SER A 8 -9.32 12.32 -14.75
C SER A 8 -10.03 12.00 -13.42
N SER A 9 -9.44 11.15 -12.56
CA SER A 9 -10.03 10.80 -11.25
C SER A 9 -9.86 11.89 -10.18
N LEU A 10 -9.01 12.88 -10.41
CA LEU A 10 -8.85 14.05 -9.53
C LEU A 10 -9.85 15.17 -9.87
N ASP A 11 -10.52 15.07 -11.01
CA ASP A 11 -11.44 16.07 -11.54
C ASP A 11 -12.92 15.63 -11.44
N GLU A 12 -13.21 14.40 -10.98
CA GLU A 12 -14.59 13.97 -10.76
C GLU A 12 -15.22 14.67 -9.53
N PRO A 13 -16.34 15.40 -9.70
CA PRO A 13 -17.07 15.97 -8.59
C PRO A 13 -17.96 14.88 -7.97
N PHE A 14 -17.61 14.42 -6.77
CA PHE A 14 -18.56 13.69 -5.93
C PHE A 14 -19.70 14.64 -5.52
N SER A 15 -20.78 14.61 -6.28
CA SER A 15 -22.02 15.30 -5.98
C SER A 15 -22.96 14.34 -5.25
N SER A 16 -22.89 14.31 -3.92
CA SER A 16 -24.05 14.18 -3.01
C SER A 16 -23.60 13.79 -1.59
N LEU A 17 -23.23 14.79 -0.79
CA LEU A 17 -23.26 14.73 0.68
C LEU A 17 -23.31 16.16 1.25
N ASN A 18 -24.19 17.00 0.68
CA ASN A 18 -24.81 18.09 1.44
C ASN A 18 -25.95 17.41 2.23
N ASP A 19 -26.13 17.55 3.55
CA ASP A 19 -26.81 18.74 4.08
C ASP A 19 -26.86 18.90 5.62
N LEU A 20 -25.97 18.32 6.44
CA LEU A 20 -26.18 18.36 7.92
C LEU A 20 -25.00 18.70 8.82
N ALA A 21 -23.87 19.14 8.28
CA ALA A 21 -22.82 19.73 9.10
C ALA A 21 -22.30 20.99 8.42
N VAL A 22 -22.62 22.14 9.01
CA VAL A 22 -21.81 23.35 8.87
C VAL A 22 -20.45 23.01 9.50
N HIS A 23 -19.63 22.22 8.80
CA HIS A 23 -18.26 21.99 9.20
C HIS A 23 -17.59 23.36 9.11
N HIS A 24 -17.16 23.88 10.25
CA HIS A 24 -16.35 25.09 10.34
C HIS A 24 -15.06 24.85 9.54
N VAL A 25 -15.08 25.24 8.26
CA VAL A 25 -13.89 25.28 7.42
C VAL A 25 -13.01 26.39 8.00
N SER A 26 -11.83 26.03 8.49
CA SER A 26 -10.91 26.94 9.17
C SER A 26 -9.53 26.87 8.54
N TYR A 27 -8.87 28.01 8.49
CA TYR A 27 -7.50 28.08 7.98
C TYR A 27 -6.52 27.28 8.85
N ASN A 28 -6.73 27.22 10.17
CA ASN A 28 -5.89 26.45 11.08
C ASN A 28 -5.93 24.94 10.78
N GLU A 29 -7.09 24.42 10.41
CA GLU A 29 -7.23 23.02 10.02
C GLU A 29 -6.56 22.76 8.66
N LEU A 30 -6.62 23.71 7.72
CA LEU A 30 -5.85 23.62 6.47
C LEU A 30 -4.34 23.57 6.76
N GLU A 31 -3.82 24.43 7.64
CA GLU A 31 -2.41 24.42 8.03
C GLU A 31 -2.00 23.08 8.64
N LYS A 32 -2.85 22.52 9.50
CA LYS A 32 -2.61 21.21 10.09
C LYS A 32 -2.54 20.11 9.01
N GLN A 33 -3.50 20.08 8.08
CA GLN A 33 -3.49 19.11 6.98
C GLN A 33 -2.29 19.29 6.05
N TYR A 34 -1.87 20.54 5.80
CA TYR A 34 -0.68 20.85 5.02
C TYR A 34 0.60 20.28 5.66
N VAL A 35 0.77 20.48 6.97
CA VAL A 35 1.92 19.93 7.71
C VAL A 35 1.87 18.41 7.73
N GLU A 36 0.72 17.82 8.08
CA GLU A 36 0.57 16.36 8.14
C GLU A 36 0.84 15.68 6.79
N LEU A 37 0.37 16.27 5.69
CA LEU A 37 0.62 15.74 4.35
C LEU A 37 2.09 15.90 3.94
N SER A 38 2.70 17.04 4.23
CA SER A 38 4.13 17.26 3.97
C SER A 38 5.00 16.27 4.73
N ASP A 39 4.72 16.07 6.03
CA ASP A 39 5.43 15.12 6.89
C ASP A 39 5.23 13.69 6.43
N TRP A 40 4.01 13.35 6.02
CA TRP A 40 3.71 12.02 5.47
C TRP A 40 4.52 11.77 4.20
N CYS A 41 4.53 12.72 3.24
CA CYS A 41 5.33 12.59 2.02
C CYS A 41 6.82 12.40 2.33
N ALA A 42 7.36 13.15 3.30
CA ALA A 42 8.76 13.01 3.73
C ALA A 42 9.05 11.62 4.31
N LYS A 43 8.19 11.14 5.22
CA LYS A 43 8.31 9.79 5.82
C LYS A 43 8.26 8.70 4.76
N ILE A 44 7.33 8.79 3.81
CA ILE A 44 7.21 7.81 2.73
C ILE A 44 8.42 7.84 1.80
N SER A 45 8.91 9.04 1.45
CA SER A 45 10.17 9.19 0.72
C SER A 45 11.33 8.44 1.39
N ASP A 46 11.43 8.48 2.71
CA ASP A 46 12.49 7.78 3.46
C ASP A 46 12.26 6.26 3.53
N VAL A 47 11.00 5.83 3.65
CA VAL A 47 10.64 4.40 3.61
C VAL A 47 11.00 3.79 2.25
N ILE A 48 10.64 4.46 1.14
CA ILE A 48 10.94 3.99 -0.22
C ILE A 48 12.45 3.79 -0.39
N LYS A 49 13.27 4.75 0.05
CA LYS A 49 14.75 4.66 0.02
C LYS A 49 15.33 3.50 0.82
N LYS A 50 14.66 3.07 1.90
CA LYS A 50 15.09 1.94 2.73
C LYS A 50 14.65 0.60 2.14
N ILE A 51 13.45 0.54 1.59
CA ILE A 51 12.91 -0.68 0.98
C ILE A 51 13.69 -1.06 -0.28
N SER A 52 14.20 -0.08 -1.04
CA SER A 52 15.09 -0.36 -2.18
C SER A 52 16.37 -1.11 -1.78
N SER A 53 16.77 -1.10 -0.51
CA SER A 53 17.90 -1.88 0.01
C SER A 53 17.53 -3.22 0.66
N ASN A 54 16.25 -3.56 0.75
CA ASN A 54 15.77 -4.77 1.42
C ASN A 54 15.41 -5.90 0.46
N THR A 55 15.54 -7.12 0.98
CA THR A 55 15.27 -8.43 0.36
C THR A 55 13.78 -8.80 0.33
N LEU A 56 12.87 -7.84 0.13
CA LEU A 56 11.48 -8.19 -0.22
C LEU A 56 11.45 -8.74 -1.65
N THR A 57 10.62 -9.75 -1.90
CA THR A 57 10.34 -10.20 -3.26
C THR A 57 9.65 -9.09 -4.05
N CYS A 58 9.94 -9.02 -5.36
CA CYS A 58 9.56 -7.90 -6.22
C CYS A 58 8.05 -7.62 -6.16
N TYR A 59 7.22 -8.67 -6.15
CA TYR A 59 5.76 -8.53 -6.13
C TYR A 59 5.23 -7.87 -4.83
N LEU A 60 5.78 -8.21 -3.67
CA LEU A 60 5.38 -7.60 -2.38
C LEU A 60 5.79 -6.13 -2.33
N ARG A 61 6.96 -5.83 -2.89
CA ARG A 61 7.48 -4.46 -3.00
C ARG A 61 6.55 -3.62 -3.86
N GLN A 62 6.18 -4.12 -5.04
CA GLN A 62 5.23 -3.46 -5.94
C GLN A 62 3.90 -3.23 -5.24
N LYS A 63 3.28 -4.26 -4.66
CA LYS A 63 1.98 -4.14 -4.00
C LYS A 63 2.01 -3.10 -2.87
N TYR A 64 3.09 -3.07 -2.10
CA TYR A 64 3.28 -2.08 -1.06
C TYR A 64 3.36 -0.65 -1.60
N TYR A 65 4.06 -0.44 -2.73
CA TYR A 65 4.13 0.88 -3.36
C TYR A 65 2.79 1.32 -3.96
N GLU A 66 2.01 0.41 -4.55
CA GLU A 66 0.65 0.69 -5.01
C GLU A 66 -0.24 1.19 -3.86
N ASP A 67 -0.23 0.49 -2.73
CA ASP A 67 -1.06 0.86 -1.57
C ASP A 67 -0.66 2.22 -0.99
N LEU A 68 0.65 2.53 -0.93
CA LEU A 68 1.14 3.83 -0.49
C LEU A 68 0.76 4.95 -1.46
N TYR A 69 0.84 4.68 -2.76
CA TYR A 69 0.48 5.61 -3.80
C TYR A 69 -1.01 5.96 -3.76
N GLU A 70 -1.89 4.97 -3.62
CA GLU A 70 -3.34 5.17 -3.48
C GLU A 70 -3.69 6.00 -2.23
N GLN A 71 -3.04 5.71 -1.09
CA GLN A 71 -3.22 6.50 0.13
C GLN A 71 -2.82 7.96 -0.06
N GLY A 72 -1.73 8.22 -0.79
CA GLY A 72 -1.26 9.56 -1.10
C GLY A 72 -2.24 10.33 -1.98
N LEU A 73 -2.75 9.70 -3.04
CA LEU A 73 -3.78 10.29 -3.92
C LEU A 73 -5.04 10.65 -3.14
N MET A 74 -5.51 9.77 -2.24
CA MET A 74 -6.67 10.06 -1.40
C MET A 74 -6.44 11.30 -0.53
N ARG A 75 -5.29 11.40 0.14
CA ARG A 75 -4.94 12.55 0.99
C ARG A 75 -4.86 13.85 0.19
N LEU A 76 -4.24 13.80 -1.00
CA LEU A 76 -4.10 14.96 -1.88
C LEU A 76 -5.47 15.46 -2.37
N ARG A 77 -6.37 14.54 -2.76
CA ARG A 77 -7.74 14.86 -3.17
C ARG A 77 -8.52 15.54 -2.05
N MET A 78 -8.46 14.99 -0.83
CA MET A 78 -9.13 15.55 0.35
C MET A 78 -8.61 16.96 0.67
N PHE A 79 -7.28 17.15 0.63
CA PHE A 79 -6.65 18.45 0.86
C PHE A 79 -7.08 19.49 -0.18
N LYS A 80 -7.09 19.15 -1.47
CA LYS A 80 -7.57 20.03 -2.56
C LYS A 80 -9.04 20.40 -2.38
N GLN A 81 -9.90 19.43 -2.06
CA GLN A 81 -11.32 19.70 -1.82
C GLN A 81 -11.54 20.63 -0.62
N TYR A 82 -10.83 20.41 0.49
CA TYR A 82 -10.91 21.28 1.66
C TYR A 82 -10.42 22.70 1.34
N SER A 83 -9.31 22.81 0.62
CA SER A 83 -8.73 24.08 0.18
C SER A 83 -9.72 24.87 -0.69
N ASN A 84 -10.37 24.21 -1.66
CA ASN A 84 -11.36 24.85 -2.52
C ASN A 84 -12.57 25.38 -1.73
N LYS A 85 -13.06 24.62 -0.75
CA LYS A 85 -14.13 25.07 0.15
C LYS A 85 -13.70 26.30 0.96
N LEU A 86 -12.44 26.34 1.41
CA LEU A 86 -11.91 27.47 2.16
C LEU A 86 -11.75 28.72 1.28
N ILE A 87 -11.27 28.57 0.04
CA ILE A 87 -11.18 29.65 -0.95
C ILE A 87 -12.55 30.25 -1.25
N GLN A 88 -13.57 29.42 -1.45
CA GLN A 88 -14.95 29.89 -1.70
C GLN A 88 -15.50 30.71 -0.52
N ARG A 89 -15.13 30.35 0.71
CA ARG A 89 -15.59 31.04 1.92
C ARG A 89 -14.78 32.28 2.27
N PHE A 90 -13.48 32.27 1.98
CA PHE A 90 -12.55 33.35 2.29
C PHE A 90 -11.68 33.67 1.07
N PRO A 91 -12.23 34.39 0.07
CA PRO A 91 -11.51 34.70 -1.18
C PRO A 91 -10.20 35.46 -0.97
N ASP A 92 -10.12 36.26 0.10
CA ASP A 92 -8.90 37.02 0.45
C ASP A 92 -7.69 36.11 0.72
N LEU A 93 -7.93 34.85 1.09
CA LEU A 93 -6.89 33.84 1.34
C LEU A 93 -6.54 33.03 0.09
N HIS A 94 -7.18 33.29 -1.06
CA HIS A 94 -7.02 32.50 -2.29
C HIS A 94 -5.55 32.29 -2.66
N ILE A 95 -4.77 33.38 -2.71
CA ILE A 95 -3.36 33.34 -3.11
C ILE A 95 -2.55 32.46 -2.15
N VAL A 96 -2.76 32.64 -0.83
CA VAL A 96 -2.03 31.89 0.20
C VAL A 96 -2.35 30.39 0.12
N ILE A 97 -3.63 30.05 -0.04
CA ILE A 97 -4.09 28.66 -0.13
C ILE A 97 -3.58 28.02 -1.43
N THR A 98 -3.67 28.73 -2.56
CA THR A 98 -3.19 28.24 -3.86
C THR A 98 -1.69 27.95 -3.82
N ASN A 99 -0.89 28.83 -3.24
CA ASN A 99 0.54 28.60 -3.07
C ASN A 99 0.82 27.32 -2.26
N LYS A 100 0.05 27.05 -1.20
CA LYS A 100 0.21 25.80 -0.42
C LYS A 100 -0.17 24.56 -1.23
N ILE A 101 -1.24 24.63 -2.01
CA ILE A 101 -1.63 23.56 -2.94
C ILE A 101 -0.46 23.28 -3.90
N GLU A 102 0.09 24.31 -4.55
CA GLU A 102 1.21 24.17 -5.48
C GLU A 102 2.44 23.53 -4.85
N ILE A 103 2.80 23.93 -3.62
CA ILE A 103 3.92 23.34 -2.88
C ILE A 103 3.67 21.84 -2.61
N ILE A 104 2.47 21.48 -2.13
CA ILE A 104 2.11 20.08 -1.89
C ILE A 104 2.14 19.28 -3.19
N TYR A 105 1.60 19.81 -4.29
CA TYR A 105 1.66 19.14 -5.59
C TYR A 105 3.10 18.95 -6.06
N LYS A 106 3.97 19.93 -5.85
CA LYS A 106 5.39 19.77 -6.16
C LYS A 106 6.03 18.63 -5.36
N ILE A 107 5.81 18.60 -4.03
CA ILE A 107 6.31 17.53 -3.16
C ILE A 107 5.75 16.17 -3.60
N TRP A 108 4.46 16.10 -3.93
CA TRP A 108 3.82 14.88 -4.41
C TRP A 108 4.43 14.41 -5.74
N ASN A 109 4.59 15.30 -6.72
CA ASN A 109 5.14 14.94 -8.03
C ASN A 109 6.58 14.41 -7.91
N GLU A 110 7.39 14.98 -7.01
CA GLU A 110 8.74 14.48 -6.70
C GLU A 110 8.72 13.08 -6.06
N LEU A 111 7.69 12.77 -5.27
CA LEU A 111 7.48 11.46 -4.66
C LEU A 111 6.93 10.44 -5.67
N GLU A 112 5.94 10.85 -6.46
CA GLU A 112 5.30 10.07 -7.53
C GLU A 112 6.31 9.60 -8.58
N ALA A 113 7.23 10.47 -9.00
CA ALA A 113 8.30 10.09 -9.91
C ALA A 113 9.16 8.93 -9.37
N ARG A 114 9.27 8.80 -8.04
CA ARG A 114 9.98 7.66 -7.43
C ARG A 114 9.13 6.41 -7.43
N PHE A 115 7.83 6.51 -7.15
CA PHE A 115 6.92 5.37 -7.24
C PHE A 115 6.90 4.76 -8.64
N ILE A 116 6.81 5.58 -9.69
CA ILE A 116 6.78 5.11 -11.08
C ILE A 116 8.01 4.26 -11.41
N GLY A 117 9.19 4.64 -10.93
CA GLY A 117 10.41 3.86 -11.14
C GLY A 117 10.40 2.46 -10.51
N TYR A 118 9.53 2.20 -9.54
CA TYR A 118 9.36 0.88 -8.91
C TYR A 118 8.10 0.13 -9.34
N LEU A 119 7.11 0.84 -9.91
CA LEU A 119 5.88 0.24 -10.43
C LEU A 119 6.06 -0.29 -11.86
N ASP A 120 7.17 0.04 -12.51
CA ASP A 120 7.58 -0.48 -13.82
C ASP A 120 8.50 -1.71 -13.69
N GLU A 121 8.40 -2.45 -12.58
CA GLU A 121 9.13 -3.71 -12.39
C GLU A 121 8.64 -4.78 -13.38
N ASP A 122 9.58 -5.60 -13.87
CA ASP A 122 9.36 -6.59 -14.91
C ASP A 122 8.43 -7.69 -14.40
N PHE A 123 7.23 -7.79 -14.98
CA PHE A 123 6.26 -8.84 -14.69
C PHE A 123 6.87 -10.23 -14.83
N ASP A 124 7.85 -10.42 -15.72
CA ASP A 124 8.53 -11.69 -15.90
C ASP A 124 9.39 -12.05 -14.67
N GLN A 125 10.02 -11.05 -14.03
CA GLN A 125 10.77 -11.26 -12.78
C GLN A 125 9.83 -11.62 -11.63
N ILE A 126 8.65 -10.99 -11.55
CA ILE A 126 7.64 -11.33 -10.54
C ILE A 126 7.15 -12.77 -10.71
N ILE A 127 6.86 -13.19 -11.94
CA ILE A 127 6.44 -14.56 -12.23
C ILE A 127 7.55 -15.55 -11.85
N HIS A 128 8.80 -15.22 -12.17
CA HIS A 128 9.95 -16.03 -11.82
C HIS A 128 10.11 -16.19 -10.30
N ASP A 129 10.07 -15.08 -9.54
CA ASP A 129 10.18 -15.10 -8.08
C ASP A 129 9.08 -15.95 -7.45
N LEU A 130 7.83 -15.79 -7.90
CA LEU A 130 6.69 -16.58 -7.42
C LEU A 130 6.84 -18.07 -7.75
N HIS A 131 7.37 -18.41 -8.93
CA HIS A 131 7.61 -19.79 -9.30
C HIS A 131 8.69 -20.44 -8.42
N ASP A 132 9.77 -19.72 -8.12
CA ASP A 132 10.82 -20.20 -7.21
C ASP A 132 10.29 -20.37 -5.79
N GLU A 133 9.48 -19.45 -5.29
CA GLU A 133 8.83 -19.57 -3.98
C GLU A 133 7.89 -20.78 -3.92
N LEU A 134 7.05 -20.98 -4.95
CA LEU A 134 6.16 -22.14 -5.04
C LEU A 134 6.93 -23.46 -5.03
N ARG A 135 8.03 -23.56 -5.78
CA ARG A 135 8.90 -24.74 -5.77
C ARG A 135 9.43 -25.03 -4.36
N LEU A 136 9.90 -24.00 -3.63
CA LEU A 136 10.38 -24.16 -2.27
C LEU A 136 9.27 -24.63 -1.31
N PHE A 137 8.05 -24.15 -1.48
CA PHE A 137 6.90 -24.62 -0.71
C PHE A 137 6.57 -26.10 -1.01
N GLU A 138 6.61 -26.52 -2.28
CA GLU A 138 6.41 -27.90 -2.67
C GLU A 138 7.49 -28.82 -2.06
N GLU A 139 8.76 -28.43 -2.12
CA GLU A 139 9.86 -29.17 -1.49
C GLU A 139 9.68 -29.30 0.03
N TRP A 140 9.21 -28.24 0.68
CA TRP A 140 8.94 -28.24 2.12
C TRP A 140 7.75 -29.15 2.48
N ILE A 141 6.67 -29.12 1.69
CA ILE A 141 5.52 -30.02 1.87
C ILE A 141 5.97 -31.47 1.72
N ASN A 142 6.70 -31.81 0.65
CA ASN A 142 7.22 -33.15 0.43
C ASN A 142 8.08 -33.62 1.62
N THR A 143 8.93 -32.74 2.16
CA THR A 143 9.74 -33.04 3.34
C THR A 143 8.88 -33.36 4.56
N ILE A 144 7.79 -32.61 4.78
CA ILE A 144 6.85 -32.86 5.88
C ILE A 144 6.11 -34.19 5.66
N GLU A 145 5.67 -34.47 4.45
CA GLU A 145 4.99 -35.73 4.09
C GLU A 145 5.89 -36.93 4.32
N GLU A 146 7.16 -36.88 3.88
CA GLU A 146 8.15 -37.93 4.15
C GLU A 146 8.37 -38.15 5.65
N GLN A 147 8.41 -37.08 6.45
CA GLN A 147 8.55 -37.19 7.91
C GLN A 147 7.31 -37.82 8.55
N LEU A 148 6.11 -37.47 8.07
CA LEU A 148 4.84 -38.05 8.52
C LEU A 148 4.75 -39.54 8.17
N GLU A 149 5.15 -39.94 6.97
CA GLU A 149 5.20 -41.35 6.57
C GLU A 149 6.15 -42.14 7.45
N ARG A 150 7.37 -41.63 7.69
CA ARG A 150 8.34 -42.26 8.60
C ARG A 150 7.76 -42.42 10.01
N PHE A 151 7.09 -41.39 10.53
CA PHE A 151 6.45 -41.45 11.85
C PHE A 151 5.34 -42.50 11.91
N ASN A 152 4.48 -42.56 10.88
CA ASN A 152 3.39 -43.53 10.79
C ASN A 152 3.92 -44.97 10.69
N SER A 153 4.98 -45.22 9.92
CA SER A 153 5.62 -46.53 9.85
C SER A 153 6.16 -46.98 11.20
N ILE A 154 6.87 -46.10 11.93
CA ILE A 154 7.35 -46.39 13.29
C ILE A 154 6.19 -46.69 14.25
N ARG A 155 5.09 -45.96 14.15
CA ARG A 155 3.90 -46.18 15.00
C ARG A 155 3.26 -47.53 14.70
N ASN A 156 3.16 -47.91 13.43
CA ASN A 156 2.54 -49.15 12.99
C ASN A 156 3.44 -50.38 13.25
N GLU A 157 4.77 -50.22 13.29
CA GLU A 157 5.72 -51.27 13.69
C GLU A 157 5.76 -51.51 15.20
N LYS A 158 5.47 -50.49 16.02
CA LYS A 158 5.51 -50.58 17.50
C LYS A 158 4.23 -51.10 18.14
N ILE A 159 3.15 -51.26 17.38
CA ILE A 159 1.91 -51.86 17.86
C ILE A 159 1.79 -53.19 17.13
N SER A 160 2.32 -54.26 17.72
CA SER A 160 2.06 -55.61 17.20
C SER A 160 0.55 -55.88 17.33
N PRO A 161 -0.09 -56.56 16.37
CA PRO A 161 -1.45 -57.09 16.56
C PRO A 161 -1.58 -57.93 17.85
N GLU A 162 -0.48 -58.48 18.35
CA GLU A 162 -0.39 -59.22 19.62
C GLU A 162 -0.54 -58.29 20.84
N ASP A 163 0.01 -57.07 20.79
CA ASP A 163 -0.13 -56.08 21.87
C ASP A 163 -1.58 -55.57 22.00
N ILE A 164 -2.36 -55.63 20.91
CA ILE A 164 -3.79 -55.30 20.89
C ILE A 164 -4.64 -56.46 21.44
N GLN A 165 -4.20 -57.71 21.23
CA GLN A 165 -4.87 -58.89 21.79
C GLN A 165 -4.71 -58.98 23.32
N ASP A 166 -3.57 -58.54 23.88
CA ASP A 166 -3.34 -58.50 25.33
C ASP A 166 -4.15 -57.40 26.06
N LEU A 167 -4.86 -56.54 25.32
CA LEU A 167 -5.72 -55.47 25.84
C LEU A 167 -7.23 -55.79 25.79
N MET A 168 -7.64 -56.91 25.19
CA MET A 168 -9.04 -57.39 25.13
C MET A 168 -9.29 -58.54 26.10
#